data_AF-A0A921JWR0-F1
#
_entry.id   AF-A0A921JWR0-F1
#
_cell.length_a   1.000
_cell.length_b   1.000
_cell.length_c   1.000
_cell.angle_alpha   90.00
_cell.angle_beta   90.00
_cell.angle_gamma   90.00
#
_symmetry.space_group_name_H-M   'P 1'
#
loop_
_entity.id
_entity.type
_entity.pdbx_description
1 polymer ?
#
loop_
_entity_poly.entity_id
_entity_poly.type
_entity_poly.pdbx_seq_one_letter_code
_entity_poly.pdbx_strand_id
1 'polypeptide(L)'
;TDITSFVAEVANKLDLKRDVQTTEADESNLGFKVGFKSLIGIGVDDKSSNQRVTERYTGTDDFSILEEVLFKTNTVLIVDDMENLSEKALPLRTRLAEIAKNMSDDAINYPNSYAKIVFVGIAATAEQLWEDVQSLKSRLATIKVPYLNNEESHEILANGWKHASLSSTPKQIEHATYISSGIGKVVHDIGQKTGYAAIDEKTLNIEDRHINQAIGDILDVNELDFESIFEKAKNRRKTKTRVRNYVLYVVANSDETGMTSQKILQTINKLRKNAEDLKLNSISPALSALKEMDVLTKDSRNKWSCVDPMFKAYVREHNSELVDPAEL
;
A
#
# COMPACT_ATOMS: atom_id res chain seq x y z
N THR A 1 6.53 -16.63 -0.62
CA THR A 1 7.08 -17.00 0.69
C THR A 1 6.17 -18.02 1.33
N ASP A 2 6.71 -19.08 1.90
CA ASP A 2 5.98 -20.10 2.67
C ASP A 2 6.29 -19.96 4.17
N ILE A 3 5.65 -20.76 5.02
CA ILE A 3 5.82 -20.70 6.48
C ILE A 3 7.29 -20.92 6.88
N THR A 4 7.94 -21.92 6.29
CA THR A 4 9.31 -22.31 6.63
C THR A 4 10.31 -21.22 6.28
N SER A 5 10.18 -20.60 5.11
CA SER A 5 11.01 -19.46 4.70
C SER A 5 10.80 -18.23 5.57
N PHE A 6 9.54 -17.92 5.95
CA PHE A 6 9.25 -16.81 6.85
C PHE A 6 9.88 -16.99 8.24
N VAL A 7 9.67 -18.14 8.88
CA VAL A 7 10.22 -18.43 10.22
C VAL A 7 11.75 -18.41 10.20
N ALA A 8 12.36 -18.98 9.16
CA ALA A 8 13.81 -18.94 8.99
C ALA A 8 14.33 -17.51 8.81
N GLU A 9 13.63 -16.67 8.06
CA GLU A 9 14.01 -15.26 7.87
C GLU A 9 13.93 -14.46 9.17
N VAL A 10 12.83 -14.59 9.91
CA VAL A 10 12.64 -13.92 11.21
C VAL A 10 13.68 -14.41 12.22
N ALA A 11 13.91 -15.73 12.31
CA ALA A 11 14.90 -16.30 13.19
C ALA A 11 16.32 -15.82 12.87
N ASN A 12 16.67 -15.70 11.59
CA ASN A 12 17.95 -15.14 11.16
C ASN A 12 18.08 -13.66 11.53
N LYS A 13 17.03 -12.85 11.34
CA LYS A 13 17.02 -11.42 11.69
C LYS A 13 17.16 -11.18 13.19
N LEU A 14 16.61 -12.07 14.01
CA LEU A 14 16.65 -12.01 15.48
C LEU A 14 17.86 -12.73 16.09
N ASP A 15 18.80 -13.25 15.27
CA ASP A 15 19.93 -14.10 15.67
C ASP A 15 19.52 -15.23 16.64
N LEU A 16 18.38 -15.87 16.35
CA LEU A 16 17.87 -16.95 17.18
C LEU A 16 18.76 -18.18 17.09
N LYS A 17 19.38 -18.45 18.23
CA LYS A 17 20.24 -19.58 18.48
C LYS A 17 19.51 -20.54 19.40
N ARG A 18 19.50 -21.82 19.03
CA ARG A 18 19.04 -22.90 19.92
C ARG A 18 20.23 -23.74 20.31
N ASP A 19 20.30 -24.11 21.58
CA ASP A 19 21.25 -25.12 22.02
C ASP A 19 20.65 -26.49 21.72
N VAL A 20 21.27 -27.22 20.81
CA VAL A 20 20.88 -28.60 20.48
C VAL A 20 21.79 -29.55 21.24
N GLN A 21 21.18 -30.49 21.95
CA GLN A 21 21.88 -31.66 22.45
C GLN A 21 21.79 -32.76 21.39
N THR A 22 22.86 -32.94 20.62
CA THR A 22 23.03 -34.14 19.80
C THR A 22 23.44 -35.29 20.71
N THR A 23 22.55 -36.25 20.90
CA THR A 23 22.91 -37.56 21.44
C THR A 23 23.30 -38.43 20.25
N GLU A 24 24.58 -38.77 20.14
CA GLU A 24 24.99 -39.85 19.23
C GLU A 24 24.43 -41.15 19.80
N ALA A 25 23.34 -41.64 19.20
CA ALA A 25 22.87 -42.99 19.47
C ALA A 25 23.82 -43.97 18.80
N ASP A 26 24.39 -44.86 19.61
CA ASP A 26 25.24 -45.96 19.16
C ASP A 26 24.38 -46.92 18.30
N GLU A 27 24.43 -46.76 16.98
CA GLU A 27 23.72 -47.63 16.04
C GLU A 27 24.34 -49.02 16.03
N SER A 28 23.81 -49.92 16.86
CA SER A 28 23.82 -51.34 16.57
C SER A 28 22.39 -51.83 16.31
N ASN A 29 22.11 -52.04 15.01
CA ASN A 29 21.02 -52.83 14.42
C ASN A 29 19.56 -52.29 14.51
N LEU A 30 19.09 -51.59 13.47
CA LEU A 30 18.21 -52.15 12.40
C LEU A 30 17.76 -51.05 11.40
N GLY A 31 18.38 -51.06 10.22
CA GLY A 31 17.87 -50.64 8.91
C GLY A 31 16.92 -49.43 8.76
N PHE A 32 17.49 -48.27 8.40
CA PHE A 32 16.86 -47.37 7.43
C PHE A 32 17.94 -46.59 6.65
N LYS A 33 18.04 -46.82 5.33
CA LYS A 33 18.94 -46.09 4.42
C LYS A 33 18.29 -44.76 4.03
N VAL A 34 18.90 -43.63 4.39
CA VAL A 34 19.05 -42.46 3.49
C VAL A 34 20.39 -41.77 3.83
N GLY A 35 21.18 -41.51 2.79
CA GLY A 35 22.63 -41.31 2.88
C GLY A 35 23.10 -40.02 3.57
N PHE A 36 24.15 -40.18 4.36
CA PHE A 36 25.21 -39.19 4.53
C PHE A 36 26.57 -39.89 4.36
N LYS A 37 27.42 -39.33 3.49
CA LYS A 37 28.75 -39.88 3.19
C LYS A 37 29.70 -39.60 4.34
N SER A 38 30.23 -40.70 4.87
CA SER A 38 31.39 -40.80 5.77
C SER A 38 32.68 -40.30 5.12
N LEU A 39 33.51 -39.62 5.92
CA LEU A 39 34.97 -39.68 5.85
C LEU A 39 35.51 -39.89 7.27
N ILE A 40 35.95 -41.11 7.53
CA ILE A 40 36.53 -41.62 8.77
C ILE A 40 37.99 -41.17 8.90
N GLY A 41 38.36 -40.65 10.07
CA GLY A 41 39.69 -40.74 10.65
C GLY A 41 39.58 -41.41 12.01
N ILE A 42 40.14 -42.62 12.14
CA ILE A 42 40.03 -43.50 13.30
C ILE A 42 40.81 -42.95 14.49
N GLY A 43 40.11 -42.83 15.63
CA GLY A 43 40.67 -42.73 16.97
C GLY A 43 39.54 -43.07 17.95
N VAL A 44 39.48 -44.32 18.40
CA VAL A 44 38.53 -44.77 19.42
C VAL A 44 39.02 -44.27 20.77
N ASP A 45 38.31 -43.32 21.34
CA ASP A 45 38.42 -42.95 22.75
C ASP A 45 36.99 -42.82 23.30
N ASP A 46 36.64 -43.71 24.21
CA ASP A 46 35.31 -43.91 24.77
C ASP A 46 34.97 -42.77 25.74
N LYS A 47 34.38 -41.69 25.22
CA LYS A 47 33.75 -40.63 26.00
C LYS A 47 32.52 -40.15 25.24
N SER A 48 31.34 -40.52 25.74
CA SER A 48 30.09 -39.80 25.45
C SER A 48 30.29 -38.32 25.82
N SER A 49 30.68 -37.51 24.84
CA SER A 49 30.85 -36.08 25.03
C SER A 49 29.51 -35.42 24.70
N ASN A 50 28.83 -34.93 25.73
CA ASN A 50 27.70 -34.01 25.55
C ASN A 50 28.25 -32.70 24.98
N GLN A 51 28.36 -32.60 23.66
CA GLN A 51 28.66 -31.34 22.99
C GLN A 51 27.37 -30.53 22.89
N ARG A 52 27.31 -29.41 23.61
CA ARG A 52 26.34 -28.35 23.35
C ARG A 52 26.76 -27.66 22.06
N VAL A 53 25.98 -27.86 21.00
CA VAL A 53 26.14 -27.12 19.75
C VAL A 53 25.07 -26.04 19.72
N THR A 54 25.50 -24.79 19.66
CA THR A 54 24.59 -23.67 19.44
C THR A 54 24.33 -23.58 17.93
N GLU A 55 23.16 -24.05 17.52
CA GLU A 55 22.73 -24.02 16.12
C GLU A 55 21.82 -22.82 15.85
N ARG A 56 21.86 -22.29 14.62
CA ARG A 56 20.82 -21.38 14.15
C ARG A 56 19.50 -22.12 14.08
N TYR A 57 18.42 -21.47 14.52
CA TYR A 57 17.09 -22.07 14.47
C TYR A 57 16.67 -22.39 13.03
N THR A 58 16.45 -23.67 12.73
CA THR A 58 16.00 -24.20 11.42
C THR A 58 14.65 -24.92 11.51
N GLY A 59 13.99 -24.85 12.67
CA GLY A 59 12.85 -25.71 13.02
C GLY A 59 11.54 -25.37 12.31
N THR A 60 10.76 -26.41 12.06
CA THR A 60 9.34 -26.39 11.66
C THR A 60 8.37 -26.30 12.84
N ASP A 61 8.88 -26.24 14.07
CA ASP A 61 8.10 -26.28 15.31
C ASP A 61 7.72 -24.88 15.82
N ASP A 62 6.72 -24.89 16.70
CA ASP A 62 5.75 -23.86 17.03
C ASP A 62 6.23 -22.40 17.05
N PHE A 63 5.47 -21.57 16.33
CA PHE A 63 5.45 -20.12 16.44
C PHE A 63 5.39 -19.55 17.88
N SER A 64 5.08 -20.36 18.88
CA SER A 64 5.22 -20.03 20.31
C SER A 64 6.65 -19.59 20.69
N ILE A 65 7.68 -20.14 20.05
CA ILE A 65 9.08 -19.69 20.27
C ILE A 65 9.24 -18.25 19.80
N LEU A 66 8.61 -17.88 18.67
CA LEU A 66 8.66 -16.52 18.17
C LEU A 66 7.95 -15.56 19.14
N GLU A 67 6.80 -15.94 19.68
CA GLU A 67 6.08 -15.14 20.67
C GLU A 67 6.95 -14.86 21.91
N GLU A 68 7.51 -15.92 22.50
CA GLU A 68 8.37 -15.82 23.68
C GLU A 68 9.60 -14.96 23.42
N VAL A 69 10.24 -15.13 22.26
CA VAL A 69 11.36 -14.30 21.83
C VAL A 69 10.95 -12.85 21.75
N LEU A 70 9.89 -12.52 21.00
CA LEU A 70 9.46 -11.14 20.78
C LEU A 70 9.19 -10.45 22.12
N PHE A 71 8.54 -11.14 23.07
CA PHE A 71 8.33 -10.62 24.41
C PHE A 71 9.63 -10.41 25.19
N LYS A 72 10.52 -11.41 25.23
CA LYS A 72 11.78 -11.34 25.98
C LYS A 72 12.75 -10.30 25.44
N THR A 73 12.77 -10.10 24.13
CA THR A 73 13.63 -9.12 23.46
C THR A 73 12.95 -7.76 23.25
N ASN A 74 11.70 -7.60 23.71
CA ASN A 74 10.88 -6.41 23.50
C ASN A 74 10.87 -5.94 22.03
N THR A 75 10.61 -6.85 21.11
CA THR A 75 10.71 -6.59 19.68
C THR A 75 9.35 -6.33 19.06
N VAL A 76 9.30 -5.34 18.16
CA VAL A 76 8.15 -5.08 17.30
C VAL A 76 8.39 -5.75 15.95
N LEU A 77 7.52 -6.69 15.57
CA LEU A 77 7.55 -7.33 14.27
C LEU A 77 6.65 -6.56 13.30
N ILE A 78 7.24 -6.01 12.24
CA ILE A 78 6.49 -5.36 11.16
C ILE A 78 6.40 -6.34 10.00
N VAL A 79 5.17 -6.63 9.56
CA VAL A 79 4.89 -7.47 8.40
C VAL A 79 4.21 -6.58 7.35
N ASP A 80 4.92 -6.31 6.26
CA ASP A 80 4.49 -5.40 5.19
C ASP A 80 4.00 -6.16 3.95
N ASP A 81 3.28 -5.48 3.07
CA ASP A 81 2.81 -5.98 1.76
C ASP A 81 2.04 -7.31 1.81
N MET A 82 1.23 -7.51 2.86
CA MET A 82 0.53 -8.77 3.09
C MET A 82 -0.48 -9.16 2.00
N GLU A 83 -1.04 -8.20 1.28
CA GLU A 83 -1.91 -8.41 0.13
C GLU A 83 -1.24 -9.11 -1.05
N ASN A 84 0.10 -9.07 -1.11
CA ASN A 84 0.88 -9.72 -2.15
C ASN A 84 1.16 -11.21 -1.85
N LEU A 85 0.63 -11.74 -0.74
CA LEU A 85 0.73 -13.16 -0.45
C LEU A 85 -0.04 -13.98 -1.48
N SER A 86 0.68 -14.82 -2.23
CA SER A 86 0.08 -15.77 -3.16
C SER A 86 -0.86 -16.75 -2.44
N GLU A 87 -1.80 -17.38 -3.16
CA GLU A 87 -2.70 -18.38 -2.56
C GLU A 87 -1.97 -19.53 -1.83
N LYS A 88 -0.78 -19.92 -2.32
CA LYS A 88 0.06 -20.95 -1.67
C LYS A 88 0.58 -20.53 -0.30
N ALA A 89 0.56 -19.24 0.00
CA ALA A 89 1.00 -18.64 1.25
C ALA A 89 -0.16 -18.29 2.20
N LEU A 90 -1.41 -18.63 1.86
CA LEU A 90 -2.55 -18.45 2.77
C LEU A 90 -2.34 -19.08 4.17
N PRO A 91 -1.74 -20.28 4.30
CA PRO A 91 -1.43 -20.83 5.63
C PRO A 91 -0.53 -19.92 6.47
N LEU A 92 0.39 -19.18 5.85
CA LEU A 92 1.23 -18.21 6.55
C LEU A 92 0.40 -17.04 7.09
N ARG A 93 -0.57 -16.53 6.31
CA ARG A 93 -1.48 -15.48 6.76
C ARG A 93 -2.28 -15.90 7.98
N THR A 94 -2.90 -17.08 7.93
CA THR A 94 -3.64 -17.66 9.07
C THR A 94 -2.74 -17.80 10.29
N ARG A 95 -1.49 -18.24 10.08
CA ARG A 95 -0.57 -18.44 11.18
C ARG A 95 -0.07 -17.13 11.80
N LEU A 96 0.17 -16.09 10.99
CA LEU A 96 0.45 -14.75 11.48
C LEU A 96 -0.70 -14.18 12.33
N ALA A 97 -1.93 -14.45 11.91
CA ALA A 97 -3.13 -14.10 12.66
C ALA A 97 -3.19 -14.84 14.02
N GLU A 98 -2.89 -16.14 14.06
CA GLU A 98 -2.80 -16.92 15.30
C GLU A 98 -1.75 -16.35 16.27
N ILE A 99 -0.55 -16.01 15.80
CA ILE A 99 0.51 -15.40 16.64
C ILE A 99 0.02 -14.09 17.24
N ALA A 100 -0.56 -13.20 16.43
CA ALA A 100 -1.03 -11.90 16.90
C ALA A 100 -2.09 -12.07 18.00
N LYS A 101 -2.95 -13.09 17.87
CA LYS A 101 -3.93 -13.43 18.89
C LYS A 101 -3.25 -13.95 20.16
N ASN A 102 -2.35 -14.92 20.05
CA ASN A 102 -1.64 -15.51 21.18
C ASN A 102 -0.81 -14.45 21.93
N MET A 103 -0.06 -13.61 21.21
CA MET A 103 0.64 -12.48 21.82
C MET A 103 -0.32 -11.54 22.54
N SER A 104 -1.49 -11.24 21.98
CA SER A 104 -2.48 -10.43 22.69
C SER A 104 -2.99 -11.09 23.97
N ASP A 105 -3.13 -12.42 23.99
CA ASP A 105 -3.61 -13.17 25.15
C ASP A 105 -2.49 -13.32 26.22
N ASP A 106 -1.25 -13.53 25.80
CA ASP A 106 -0.10 -13.76 26.67
C ASP A 106 0.58 -12.48 27.16
N ALA A 107 0.27 -11.31 26.59
CA ALA A 107 0.84 -10.03 27.01
C ALA A 107 0.70 -9.74 28.51
N ILE A 108 -0.33 -10.30 29.17
CA ILE A 108 -0.52 -10.18 30.63
C ILE A 108 0.61 -10.82 31.44
N ASN A 109 1.27 -11.85 30.89
CA ASN A 109 2.40 -12.54 31.51
C ASN A 109 3.72 -11.76 31.34
N TYR A 110 3.73 -10.74 30.48
CA TYR A 110 4.88 -9.91 30.16
C TYR A 110 4.59 -8.41 30.40
N PRO A 111 4.25 -7.99 31.64
CA PRO A 111 3.74 -6.64 31.92
C PRO A 111 4.74 -5.51 31.63
N ASN A 112 6.04 -5.83 31.52
CA ASN A 112 7.10 -4.88 31.19
C ASN A 112 7.50 -4.92 29.70
N SER A 113 6.84 -5.74 28.88
CA SER A 113 7.14 -5.86 27.47
C SER A 113 6.30 -4.94 26.62
N TYR A 114 6.93 -4.35 25.60
CA TYR A 114 6.25 -3.56 24.56
C TYR A 114 6.21 -4.29 23.21
N ALA A 115 6.45 -5.60 23.20
CA ALA A 115 6.40 -6.41 22.00
C ALA A 115 5.04 -6.33 21.31
N LYS A 116 5.06 -6.14 19.99
CA LYS A 116 3.86 -6.00 19.16
C LYS A 116 4.09 -6.57 17.77
N ILE A 117 3.02 -6.97 17.11
CA ILE A 117 3.02 -7.23 15.67
C ILE A 117 2.24 -6.10 15.00
N VAL A 118 2.82 -5.53 13.95
CA VAL A 118 2.21 -4.49 13.12
C VAL A 118 2.10 -5.04 11.70
N PHE A 119 0.87 -5.17 11.22
CA PHE A 119 0.58 -5.52 9.83
C PHE A 119 0.39 -4.25 9.01
N VAL A 120 1.09 -4.15 7.89
CA VAL A 120 1.01 -3.03 6.94
C VAL A 120 0.54 -3.59 5.59
N GLY A 121 -0.41 -2.90 4.96
CA GLY A 121 -1.03 -3.33 3.71
C GLY A 121 -2.32 -2.57 3.39
N ILE A 122 -2.95 -2.92 2.26
CA ILE A 122 -4.26 -2.37 1.86
C ILE A 122 -5.38 -2.72 2.85
N ALA A 123 -6.46 -1.94 2.82
CA ALA A 123 -7.58 -2.08 3.77
C ALA A 123 -8.20 -3.49 3.82
N ALA A 124 -8.17 -4.24 2.72
CA ALA A 124 -8.64 -5.62 2.65
C ALA A 124 -7.82 -6.57 3.56
N THR A 125 -6.55 -6.27 3.83
CA THR A 125 -5.66 -7.10 4.64
C THR A 125 -6.16 -7.24 6.08
N ALA A 126 -6.65 -6.15 6.69
CA ALA A 126 -7.19 -6.20 8.04
C ALA A 126 -8.46 -7.07 8.13
N GLU A 127 -9.30 -7.00 7.09
CA GLU A 127 -10.52 -7.81 7.00
C GLU A 127 -10.21 -9.30 6.77
N GLN A 128 -9.29 -9.59 5.86
CA GLN A 128 -8.83 -10.95 5.61
C GLN A 128 -8.18 -11.60 6.83
N LEU A 129 -7.41 -10.84 7.62
CA LEU A 129 -6.76 -11.34 8.84
C LEU A 129 -7.75 -11.84 9.90
N TRP A 130 -8.86 -11.11 10.13
CA TRP A 130 -9.86 -11.55 11.09
C TRP A 130 -10.89 -12.54 10.51
N GLU A 131 -10.99 -12.67 9.18
CA GLU A 131 -11.83 -13.71 8.56
C GLU A 131 -11.27 -15.08 8.91
N ASP A 132 -9.94 -15.21 8.83
CA ASP A 132 -9.19 -16.41 9.20
C ASP A 132 -9.25 -16.68 10.72
N VAL A 133 -9.19 -15.63 11.57
CA VAL A 133 -9.23 -15.75 13.03
C VAL A 133 -10.19 -14.71 13.65
N GLN A 134 -11.48 -15.04 13.75
CA GLN A 134 -12.55 -14.12 14.19
C GLN A 134 -12.27 -13.42 15.53
N SER A 135 -11.59 -14.10 16.45
CA SER A 135 -11.27 -13.55 17.77
C SER A 135 -10.26 -12.38 17.72
N LEU A 136 -9.56 -12.18 16.59
CA LEU A 136 -8.68 -11.01 16.40
C LEU A 136 -9.46 -9.72 16.25
N LYS A 137 -10.73 -9.77 15.82
CA LYS A 137 -11.50 -8.56 15.51
C LYS A 137 -11.58 -7.57 16.67
N SER A 138 -11.69 -8.06 17.90
CA SER A 138 -11.70 -7.22 19.11
C SER A 138 -10.30 -6.90 19.67
N ARG A 139 -9.24 -7.45 19.07
CA ARG A 139 -7.84 -7.33 19.51
C ARG A 139 -6.98 -6.51 18.55
N LEU A 140 -7.45 -6.29 17.32
CA LEU A 140 -6.77 -5.48 16.32
C LEU A 140 -7.18 -4.00 16.41
N ALA A 141 -6.19 -3.11 16.39
CA ALA A 141 -6.39 -1.69 16.18
C ALA A 141 -5.99 -1.34 14.75
N THR A 142 -6.97 -0.97 13.92
CA THR A 142 -6.71 -0.55 12.54
C THR A 142 -6.43 0.95 12.49
N ILE A 143 -5.27 1.34 11.97
CA ILE A 143 -4.93 2.73 11.69
C ILE A 143 -5.00 2.93 10.19
N LYS A 144 -5.92 3.77 9.73
CA LYS A 144 -6.00 4.15 8.32
C LYS A 144 -4.99 5.25 8.04
N VAL A 145 -4.08 5.01 7.09
CA VAL A 145 -3.22 6.05 6.51
C VAL A 145 -3.96 6.70 5.34
N PRO A 146 -4.42 7.95 5.45
CA PRO A 146 -5.07 8.64 4.34
C PRO A 146 -4.03 9.05 3.27
N TYR A 147 -4.52 9.43 2.08
CA TYR A 147 -3.71 10.21 1.15
C TYR A 147 -3.31 11.54 1.79
N LEU A 148 -2.20 12.10 1.31
CA LEU A 148 -1.74 13.41 1.73
C LEU A 148 -2.81 14.45 1.40
N ASN A 149 -3.01 15.38 2.33
CA ASN A 149 -3.78 16.58 2.02
C ASN A 149 -2.97 17.53 1.12
N ASN A 150 -3.61 18.63 0.70
CA ASN A 150 -3.00 19.59 -0.22
C ASN A 150 -1.81 20.28 0.45
N GLU A 151 -1.94 20.67 1.72
CA GLU A 151 -0.90 21.33 2.50
C GLU A 151 0.34 20.44 2.66
N GLU A 152 0.17 19.17 2.99
CA GLU A 152 1.25 18.18 3.12
C GLU A 152 1.98 17.97 1.78
N SER A 153 1.23 17.84 0.69
CA SER A 153 1.79 17.68 -0.65
C SER A 153 2.57 18.92 -1.09
N HIS A 154 2.02 20.10 -0.82
CA HIS A 154 2.65 21.39 -1.06
C HIS A 154 3.95 21.52 -0.26
N GLU A 155 3.94 21.19 1.04
CA GLU A 155 5.13 21.24 1.89
C GLU A 155 6.23 20.29 1.41
N ILE A 156 5.89 19.07 0.99
CA ILE A 156 6.86 18.11 0.45
C ILE A 156 7.56 18.68 -0.79
N LEU A 157 6.80 19.20 -1.75
CA LEU A 157 7.35 19.79 -2.98
C LEU A 157 8.18 21.04 -2.69
N ALA A 158 7.63 21.99 -1.93
CA ALA A 158 8.28 23.25 -1.60
C ALA A 158 9.58 23.02 -0.83
N ASN A 159 9.56 22.13 0.17
CA ASN A 159 10.76 21.79 0.93
C ASN A 159 11.77 21.07 0.04
N GLY A 160 11.35 20.09 -0.76
CA GLY A 160 12.24 19.35 -1.66
C GLY A 160 13.01 20.26 -2.61
N TRP A 161 12.29 21.14 -3.33
CA TRP A 161 12.91 22.07 -4.26
C TRP A 161 13.78 23.11 -3.56
N LYS A 162 13.35 23.64 -2.41
CA LYS A 162 14.17 24.56 -1.61
C LYS A 162 15.49 23.94 -1.16
N HIS A 163 15.48 22.68 -0.69
CA HIS A 163 16.71 21.99 -0.28
C HIS A 163 17.63 21.70 -1.47
N ALA A 164 17.07 21.53 -2.67
CA ALA A 164 17.82 21.41 -3.92
C ALA A 164 18.32 22.76 -4.49
N SER A 165 18.12 23.87 -3.77
CA SER A 165 18.42 25.24 -4.25
C SER A 165 17.68 25.61 -5.54
N LEU A 166 16.52 24.99 -5.78
CA LEU A 166 15.61 25.30 -6.88
C LEU A 166 14.57 26.32 -6.42
N SER A 167 14.23 27.25 -7.31
CA SER A 167 13.21 28.27 -7.10
C SER A 167 11.97 27.95 -7.93
N SER A 168 10.81 27.97 -7.29
CA SER A 168 9.50 27.79 -7.94
C SER A 168 8.53 28.88 -7.48
N THR A 169 7.49 29.10 -8.28
CA THR A 169 6.37 29.96 -7.88
C THR A 169 5.33 29.18 -7.07
N PRO A 170 4.49 29.84 -6.26
CA PRO A 170 3.37 29.18 -5.58
C PRO A 170 2.41 28.46 -6.53
N LYS A 171 2.15 29.04 -7.72
CA LYS A 171 1.28 28.44 -8.74
C LYS A 171 1.82 27.12 -9.29
N GLN A 172 3.14 27.00 -9.40
CA GLN A 172 3.80 25.77 -9.84
C GLN A 172 3.66 24.65 -8.81
N ILE A 173 3.82 24.98 -7.53
CA ILE A 173 3.62 24.02 -6.44
C ILE A 173 2.16 23.61 -6.38
N GLU A 174 1.22 24.56 -6.49
CA GLU A 174 -0.21 24.30 -6.54
C GLU A 174 -0.57 23.38 -7.71
N HIS A 175 -0.02 23.62 -8.90
CA HIS A 175 -0.24 22.78 -10.08
C HIS A 175 0.26 21.34 -9.86
N ALA A 176 1.51 21.18 -9.44
CA ALA A 176 2.09 19.86 -9.14
C ALA A 176 1.32 19.12 -8.03
N THR A 177 0.92 19.85 -6.99
CA THR A 177 0.12 19.31 -5.87
C THR A 177 -1.24 18.84 -6.35
N TYR A 178 -1.92 19.65 -7.14
CA TYR A 178 -3.21 19.30 -7.72
C TYR A 178 -3.12 18.04 -8.60
N ILE A 179 -2.12 17.91 -9.47
CA ILE A 179 -1.99 16.70 -10.30
C ILE A 179 -1.68 15.46 -9.45
N SER A 180 -0.84 15.58 -8.43
CA SER A 180 -0.41 14.46 -7.57
C SER A 180 -1.56 13.71 -6.85
N SER A 181 -2.73 14.35 -6.71
CA SER A 181 -3.91 13.78 -6.06
C SER A 181 -3.67 13.27 -4.62
N GLY A 182 -2.66 13.79 -3.93
CA GLY A 182 -2.30 13.41 -2.55
C GLY A 182 -1.55 12.06 -2.46
N ILE A 183 -1.17 11.46 -3.59
CA ILE A 183 -0.45 10.19 -3.60
C ILE A 183 1.02 10.49 -3.32
N GLY A 184 1.51 10.12 -2.13
CA GLY A 184 2.88 10.46 -1.70
C GLY A 184 3.98 10.07 -2.70
N LYS A 185 3.85 8.89 -3.34
CA LYS A 185 4.74 8.48 -4.42
C LYS A 185 4.73 9.45 -5.60
N VAL A 186 3.55 9.88 -6.06
CA VAL A 186 3.41 10.81 -7.20
C VAL A 186 3.91 12.20 -6.83
N VAL A 187 3.60 12.70 -5.63
CA VAL A 187 4.12 13.97 -5.12
C VAL A 187 5.65 13.97 -5.20
N HIS A 188 6.28 12.91 -4.67
CA HIS A 188 7.73 12.76 -4.69
C HIS A 188 8.28 12.64 -6.11
N ASP A 189 7.69 11.78 -6.95
CA ASP A 189 8.13 11.55 -8.32
C ASP A 189 8.04 12.84 -9.16
N ILE A 190 6.95 13.61 -9.06
CA ILE A 190 6.81 14.92 -9.72
C ILE A 190 7.92 15.86 -9.24
N GLY A 191 8.11 15.98 -7.93
CA GLY A 191 9.12 16.86 -7.35
C GLY A 191 10.53 16.53 -7.84
N GLN A 192 10.89 15.24 -7.80
CA GLN A 192 12.20 14.75 -8.21
C GLN A 192 12.44 14.93 -9.72
N LYS A 193 11.51 14.48 -10.57
CA LYS A 193 11.65 14.59 -12.03
C LYS A 193 11.66 16.04 -12.51
N THR A 194 10.83 16.90 -11.92
CA THR A 194 10.86 18.35 -12.18
C THR A 194 12.23 18.93 -11.85
N GLY A 195 12.82 18.53 -10.72
CA GLY A 195 14.14 18.98 -10.31
C GLY A 195 15.25 18.52 -11.26
N TYR A 196 15.22 17.26 -11.69
CA TYR A 196 16.17 16.76 -12.68
C TYR A 196 16.04 17.48 -14.02
N ALA A 197 14.81 17.67 -14.53
CA ALA A 197 14.59 18.41 -15.77
C ALA A 197 15.17 19.83 -15.73
N ALA A 198 14.96 20.55 -14.61
CA ALA A 198 15.54 21.88 -14.44
C ALA A 198 17.09 21.87 -14.40
N ILE A 199 17.68 20.91 -13.68
CA ILE A 199 19.14 20.78 -13.55
C ILE A 199 19.79 20.37 -14.88
N ASP A 200 19.16 19.48 -15.64
CA ASP A 200 19.64 19.04 -16.96
C ASP A 200 19.65 20.19 -17.97
N GLU A 201 18.67 21.09 -17.86
CA GLU A 201 18.63 22.37 -18.60
C GLU A 201 19.54 23.46 -18.01
N LYS A 202 20.28 23.14 -16.93
CA LYS A 202 21.21 24.04 -16.22
C LYS A 202 20.54 25.31 -15.69
N THR A 203 19.29 25.19 -15.24
CA THR A 203 18.56 26.27 -14.58
C THR A 203 18.24 25.91 -13.13
N LEU A 204 18.27 26.92 -12.26
CA LEU A 204 17.80 26.80 -10.87
C LEU A 204 16.34 27.25 -10.72
N ASN A 205 15.73 27.77 -11.78
CA ASN A 205 14.35 28.18 -11.78
C ASN A 205 13.50 27.08 -12.43
N ILE A 206 12.52 26.59 -11.68
CA ILE A 206 11.52 25.65 -12.18
C ILE A 206 10.58 26.42 -13.11
N GLU A 207 10.35 25.87 -14.29
CA GLU A 207 9.41 26.35 -15.29
C GLU A 207 8.30 25.32 -15.47
N ASP A 208 7.15 25.77 -15.97
CA ASP A 208 5.97 24.91 -16.15
C ASP A 208 6.28 23.73 -17.10
N ARG A 209 7.20 23.93 -18.06
CA ARG A 209 7.65 22.84 -18.95
C ARG A 209 8.30 21.67 -18.19
N HIS A 210 9.06 21.94 -17.13
CA HIS A 210 9.71 20.88 -16.34
C HIS A 210 8.68 20.06 -15.56
N ILE A 211 7.65 20.73 -15.04
CA ILE A 211 6.55 20.09 -14.30
C ILE A 211 5.69 19.26 -15.25
N ASN A 212 5.32 19.82 -16.40
CA ASN A 212 4.51 19.12 -17.40
C ASN A 212 5.24 17.90 -17.96
N GLN A 213 6.56 18.00 -18.19
CA GLN A 213 7.38 16.85 -18.57
C GLN A 213 7.36 15.77 -17.47
N ALA A 214 7.57 16.16 -16.20
CA ALA A 214 7.54 15.23 -15.08
C ALA A 214 6.19 14.51 -14.94
N ILE A 215 5.08 15.24 -15.13
CA ILE A 215 3.72 14.69 -15.13
C ILE A 215 3.54 13.68 -16.27
N GLY A 216 3.92 14.04 -17.50
CA GLY A 216 3.91 13.15 -18.66
C GLY A 216 4.65 11.86 -18.36
N ASP A 217 5.92 11.97 -17.96
CA ASP A 217 6.77 10.80 -17.66
C ASP A 217 6.21 9.88 -16.56
N ILE A 218 5.33 10.37 -15.69
CA ILE A 218 4.69 9.57 -14.63
C ILE A 218 3.41 8.89 -15.15
N LEU A 219 2.62 9.59 -15.96
CA LEU A 219 1.38 9.07 -16.51
C LEU A 219 1.63 8.09 -17.67
N ASP A 220 2.69 8.29 -18.45
CA ASP A 220 3.09 7.46 -19.60
C ASP A 220 3.24 5.97 -19.25
N VAL A 221 3.61 5.66 -18.01
CA VAL A 221 3.80 4.26 -17.54
C VAL A 221 2.52 3.44 -17.68
N ASN A 222 1.35 4.06 -17.52
CA ASN A 222 0.03 3.40 -17.58
C ASN A 222 -0.90 4.07 -18.61
N GLU A 223 -0.35 4.86 -19.53
CA GLU A 223 -1.15 5.75 -20.39
C GLU A 223 -2.18 4.97 -21.21
N LEU A 224 -1.79 3.88 -21.87
CA LEU A 224 -2.72 3.10 -22.71
C LEU A 224 -3.92 2.55 -21.92
N ASP A 225 -3.69 2.13 -20.68
CA ASP A 225 -4.75 1.61 -19.81
C ASP A 225 -5.66 2.75 -19.33
N PHE A 226 -5.08 3.86 -18.89
CA PHE A 226 -5.83 5.03 -18.43
C PHE A 226 -6.59 5.71 -19.57
N GLU A 227 -6.01 5.84 -20.75
CA GLU A 227 -6.67 6.35 -21.95
C GLU A 227 -7.88 5.48 -22.31
N SER A 228 -7.69 4.15 -22.33
CA SER A 228 -8.77 3.18 -22.58
C SER A 228 -9.92 3.31 -21.59
N ILE A 229 -9.61 3.44 -20.29
CA ILE A 229 -10.62 3.65 -19.23
C ILE A 229 -11.29 5.03 -19.41
N PHE A 230 -10.51 6.08 -19.65
CA PHE A 230 -11.00 7.45 -19.81
C PHE A 230 -11.94 7.58 -21.00
N GLU A 231 -11.59 7.00 -22.14
CA GLU A 231 -12.41 6.98 -23.36
C GLU A 231 -13.73 6.23 -23.19
N LYS A 232 -13.75 5.17 -22.37
CA LYS A 232 -14.99 4.45 -22.01
C LYS A 232 -15.83 5.26 -21.03
N ALA A 233 -15.17 5.89 -20.05
CA ALA A 233 -15.79 6.65 -18.97
C ALA A 233 -16.40 7.97 -19.45
N LYS A 234 -15.78 8.68 -20.40
CA LYS A 234 -16.30 9.94 -20.95
C LYS A 234 -17.35 9.70 -22.03
N ASN A 235 -18.24 10.66 -22.24
CA ASN A 235 -19.24 10.61 -23.30
C ASN A 235 -18.69 11.20 -24.60
N ARG A 236 -18.77 10.43 -25.69
CA ARG A 236 -18.23 10.77 -27.01
C ARG A 236 -19.08 11.75 -27.84
N ARG A 237 -20.35 12.03 -27.46
CA ARG A 237 -21.28 12.86 -28.25
C ARG A 237 -21.69 14.14 -27.51
N LYS A 238 -21.78 15.26 -28.26
CA LYS A 238 -22.26 16.59 -27.81
C LYS A 238 -23.77 16.64 -27.54
N THR A 239 -24.28 15.82 -26.62
CA THR A 239 -25.71 15.81 -26.23
C THR A 239 -25.91 15.83 -24.71
N LYS A 240 -27.18 15.84 -24.25
CA LYS A 240 -27.63 15.74 -22.83
C LYS A 240 -26.87 14.72 -21.96
N THR A 241 -26.13 13.80 -22.57
CA THR A 241 -25.17 12.87 -21.98
C THR A 241 -23.94 13.53 -21.32
N ARG A 242 -23.64 14.83 -21.51
CA ARG A 242 -22.51 15.50 -20.81
C ARG A 242 -22.51 15.36 -19.28
N VAL A 243 -23.63 15.01 -18.65
CA VAL A 243 -23.71 14.77 -17.20
C VAL A 243 -22.62 13.82 -16.70
N ARG A 244 -22.29 12.75 -17.44
CA ARG A 244 -21.21 11.83 -17.04
C ARG A 244 -19.84 12.51 -17.04
N ASN A 245 -19.56 13.37 -18.03
CA ASN A 245 -18.31 14.14 -18.08
C ASN A 245 -18.23 15.11 -16.90
N TYR A 246 -19.33 15.81 -16.56
CA TYR A 246 -19.35 16.67 -15.38
C TYR A 246 -19.17 15.89 -14.07
N VAL A 247 -19.79 14.70 -13.94
CA VAL A 247 -19.58 13.83 -12.78
C VAL A 247 -18.11 13.41 -12.68
N LEU A 248 -17.53 12.93 -13.78
CA LEU A 248 -16.13 12.51 -13.83
C LEU A 248 -15.20 13.68 -13.50
N TYR A 249 -15.43 14.85 -14.12
CA TYR A 249 -14.70 16.09 -13.85
C TYR A 249 -14.78 16.47 -12.37
N VAL A 250 -15.99 16.60 -11.81
CA VAL A 250 -16.20 17.07 -10.42
C VAL A 250 -15.58 16.11 -9.41
N VAL A 251 -15.74 14.80 -9.59
CA VAL A 251 -15.18 13.82 -8.65
C VAL A 251 -13.66 13.80 -8.74
N ALA A 252 -13.08 13.88 -9.94
CA ALA A 252 -11.64 13.93 -10.09
C ALA A 252 -11.04 15.24 -9.58
N ASN A 253 -11.73 16.38 -9.76
CA ASN A 253 -11.27 17.69 -9.33
C ASN A 253 -11.48 17.97 -7.84
N SER A 254 -12.13 17.07 -7.09
CA SER A 254 -12.33 17.25 -5.66
C SER A 254 -11.09 16.90 -4.85
N ASP A 255 -10.75 17.74 -3.87
CA ASP A 255 -9.71 17.45 -2.87
C ASP A 255 -10.26 16.65 -1.67
N GLU A 256 -11.58 16.43 -1.62
CA GLU A 256 -12.18 15.54 -0.63
C GLU A 256 -11.85 14.07 -0.98
N THR A 257 -11.62 13.23 0.03
CA THR A 257 -11.42 11.78 -0.17
C THR A 257 -12.63 11.08 -0.79
N GLY A 258 -13.79 11.76 -0.81
CA GLY A 258 -14.99 11.35 -1.52
C GLY A 258 -16.14 12.34 -1.27
N MET A 259 -17.06 12.43 -2.23
CA MET A 259 -18.16 13.40 -2.25
C MET A 259 -19.52 12.72 -2.19
N THR A 260 -20.50 13.32 -1.49
CA THR A 260 -21.89 12.85 -1.56
C THR A 260 -22.51 13.20 -2.91
N SER A 261 -23.52 12.43 -3.36
CA SER A 261 -24.24 12.74 -4.60
C SER A 261 -24.84 14.14 -4.62
N GLN A 262 -25.30 14.66 -3.46
CA GLN A 262 -25.81 16.02 -3.34
C GLN A 262 -24.71 17.07 -3.56
N LYS A 263 -23.52 16.88 -2.98
CA LYS A 263 -22.39 17.78 -3.17
C LYS A 263 -21.93 17.78 -4.63
N ILE A 264 -21.84 16.61 -5.25
CA ILE A 264 -21.54 16.47 -6.69
C ILE A 264 -22.55 17.26 -7.51
N LEU A 265 -23.85 17.07 -7.28
CA LEU A 265 -24.91 17.79 -8.00
C LEU A 265 -24.78 19.31 -7.86
N GLN A 266 -24.55 19.80 -6.64
CA GLN A 266 -24.37 21.22 -6.36
C GLN A 266 -23.18 21.80 -7.13
N THR A 267 -22.04 21.10 -7.14
CA THR A 267 -20.86 21.54 -7.90
C THR A 267 -21.12 21.53 -9.40
N ILE A 268 -21.78 20.50 -9.93
CA ILE A 268 -22.15 20.43 -11.35
C ILE A 268 -23.06 21.59 -11.76
N ASN A 269 -24.09 21.90 -10.97
CA ASN A 269 -25.00 23.01 -11.29
C ASN A 269 -24.30 24.37 -11.25
N LYS A 270 -23.35 24.57 -10.32
CA LYS A 270 -22.50 25.77 -10.30
C LYS A 270 -21.63 25.90 -11.55
N LEU A 271 -21.07 24.80 -12.05
CA LEU A 271 -20.24 24.78 -13.27
C LEU A 271 -21.05 25.02 -14.54
N ARG A 272 -22.24 24.43 -14.64
CA ARG A 272 -23.00 24.36 -15.90
C ARG A 272 -23.52 25.70 -16.43
N LYS A 273 -23.46 26.81 -15.68
CA LYS A 273 -23.95 28.18 -16.05
C LYS A 273 -25.26 28.18 -16.86
N ASN A 274 -26.13 27.19 -16.63
CA ASN A 274 -27.33 26.91 -17.43
C ASN A 274 -28.57 27.38 -16.67
N ALA A 275 -29.63 27.75 -17.39
CA ALA A 275 -30.86 28.31 -16.79
C ALA A 275 -31.66 27.30 -15.95
N GLU A 276 -31.48 25.99 -16.15
CA GLU A 276 -32.16 24.94 -15.38
C GLU A 276 -31.17 23.99 -14.69
N ASP A 277 -31.31 23.93 -13.36
CA ASP A 277 -30.54 23.05 -12.49
C ASP A 277 -30.89 21.58 -12.72
N LEU A 278 -29.86 20.73 -12.72
CA LEU A 278 -30.07 19.29 -12.68
C LEU A 278 -30.65 18.86 -11.34
N LYS A 279 -31.39 17.75 -11.39
CA LYS A 279 -31.89 17.03 -10.23
C LYS A 279 -31.05 15.77 -9.98
N LEU A 280 -31.17 15.18 -8.81
CA LEU A 280 -30.38 14.03 -8.38
C LEU A 280 -30.58 12.79 -9.28
N ASN A 281 -31.80 12.59 -9.77
CA ASN A 281 -32.14 11.52 -10.71
C ASN A 281 -31.42 11.69 -12.07
N SER A 282 -30.97 12.89 -12.41
CA SER A 282 -30.20 13.14 -13.64
C SER A 282 -28.75 12.65 -13.54
N ILE A 283 -28.14 12.68 -12.34
CA ILE A 283 -26.74 12.27 -12.14
C ILE A 283 -26.59 10.81 -11.69
N SER A 284 -27.65 10.22 -11.14
CA SER A 284 -27.62 8.84 -10.61
C SER A 284 -27.23 7.79 -11.66
N PRO A 285 -27.74 7.82 -12.91
CA PRO A 285 -27.31 6.89 -13.95
C PRO A 285 -25.82 7.03 -14.32
N ALA A 286 -25.29 8.25 -14.28
CA ALA A 286 -23.87 8.49 -14.56
C ALA A 286 -22.97 7.92 -13.46
N LEU A 287 -23.35 8.11 -12.19
CA LEU A 287 -22.63 7.53 -11.06
C LEU A 287 -22.65 5.99 -11.09
N SER A 288 -23.81 5.39 -11.36
CA SER A 288 -23.92 3.92 -11.49
C SER A 288 -23.09 3.39 -12.65
N ALA A 289 -23.17 4.01 -13.83
CA ALA A 289 -22.39 3.58 -14.99
C ALA A 289 -20.87 3.67 -14.74
N LEU A 290 -20.40 4.74 -14.10
CA LEU A 290 -18.97 4.87 -13.76
C LEU A 290 -18.55 3.88 -12.67
N LYS A 291 -19.47 3.46 -11.79
CA LYS A 291 -19.22 2.38 -10.83
C LYS A 291 -19.09 1.02 -11.50
N GLU A 292 -19.99 0.71 -12.43
CA GLU A 292 -19.98 -0.55 -13.18
C GLU A 292 -18.74 -0.70 -14.07
N MET A 293 -18.09 0.42 -14.41
CA MET A 293 -16.82 0.46 -15.14
C MET A 293 -15.58 0.44 -14.24
N ASP A 294 -15.73 0.26 -12.93
CA ASP A 294 -14.66 0.35 -11.93
C ASP A 294 -13.89 1.69 -11.95
N VAL A 295 -14.54 2.76 -12.42
CA VAL A 295 -13.96 4.12 -12.40
C VAL A 295 -14.20 4.80 -11.06
N LEU A 296 -15.42 4.67 -10.55
CA LEU A 296 -15.82 5.23 -9.26
C LEU A 296 -16.21 4.13 -8.28
N THR A 297 -15.94 4.35 -7.00
CA THR A 297 -16.46 3.53 -5.90
C THR A 297 -17.33 4.36 -4.97
N LYS A 298 -18.12 3.67 -4.15
CA LYS A 298 -19.00 4.27 -3.15
C LYS A 298 -18.72 3.66 -1.80
N ASP A 299 -18.33 4.49 -0.82
CA ASP A 299 -18.05 4.03 0.53
C ASP A 299 -19.33 3.75 1.35
N SER A 300 -19.16 3.22 2.56
CA SER A 300 -20.25 2.93 3.50
C SER A 300 -21.02 4.19 3.97
N ARG A 301 -20.44 5.38 3.79
CA ARG A 301 -21.05 6.68 4.10
C ARG A 301 -21.71 7.32 2.88
N ASN A 302 -21.88 6.58 1.79
CA ASN A 302 -22.44 7.03 0.52
C ASN A 302 -21.65 8.15 -0.18
N LYS A 303 -20.34 8.22 0.06
CA LYS A 303 -19.43 9.12 -0.66
C LYS A 303 -18.82 8.40 -1.86
N TRP A 304 -18.70 9.14 -2.95
CA TRP A 304 -18.14 8.70 -4.22
C TRP A 304 -16.72 9.21 -4.38
N SER A 305 -15.82 8.33 -4.83
CA SER A 305 -14.42 8.66 -5.12
C SER A 305 -13.94 7.86 -6.33
N CYS A 306 -12.84 8.30 -6.96
CA CYS A 306 -12.16 7.48 -7.96
C CYS A 306 -11.64 6.21 -7.29
N VAL A 307 -11.71 5.08 -8.00
CA VAL A 307 -11.14 3.80 -7.53
C VAL A 307 -9.62 3.90 -7.49
N ASP A 308 -9.03 4.32 -8.60
CA ASP A 308 -7.60 4.50 -8.74
C ASP A 308 -7.22 5.99 -8.64
N PRO A 309 -6.43 6.39 -7.63
CA PRO A 309 -5.88 7.73 -7.52
C PRO A 309 -5.00 8.15 -8.71
N MET A 310 -4.29 7.22 -9.36
CA MET A 310 -3.49 7.52 -10.56
C MET A 310 -4.40 7.85 -11.75
N PHE A 311 -5.50 7.11 -11.90
CA PHE A 311 -6.52 7.47 -12.88
C PHE A 311 -7.15 8.84 -12.56
N LYS A 312 -7.36 9.18 -11.29
CA LYS A 312 -7.78 10.53 -10.87
C LYS A 312 -6.80 11.61 -11.38
N ALA A 313 -5.49 11.40 -11.20
CA ALA A 313 -4.46 12.31 -11.71
C ALA A 313 -4.52 12.43 -13.24
N TYR A 314 -4.68 11.31 -13.94
CA TYR A 314 -4.84 11.29 -15.40
C TYR A 314 -6.06 12.11 -15.86
N VAL A 315 -7.21 11.97 -15.18
CA VAL A 315 -8.42 12.77 -15.48
C VAL A 315 -8.21 14.26 -15.20
N ARG A 316 -7.44 14.62 -14.17
CA ARG A 316 -7.10 16.01 -13.85
C ARG A 316 -6.28 16.65 -14.96
N GLU A 317 -5.33 15.91 -15.54
CA GLU A 317 -4.51 16.36 -16.67
C GLU A 317 -5.34 16.53 -17.96
N HIS A 318 -6.29 15.62 -18.23
CA HIS A 318 -7.13 15.63 -19.43
C HIS A 318 -8.48 16.33 -19.23
N ASN A 319 -8.57 17.23 -18.25
CA ASN A 319 -9.84 17.81 -17.81
C ASN A 319 -10.56 18.63 -18.91
N SER A 320 -9.80 19.22 -19.83
CA SER A 320 -10.27 20.04 -20.95
C SER A 320 -11.08 19.25 -21.97
N GLU A 321 -10.95 17.92 -21.97
CA GLU A 321 -11.75 17.03 -22.81
C GLU A 321 -13.13 16.72 -22.21
N LEU A 322 -13.31 16.95 -20.91
CA LEU A 322 -14.56 16.66 -20.21
C LEU A 322 -15.51 17.85 -20.24
N VAL A 323 -14.98 19.04 -19.94
CA VAL A 323 -15.74 20.28 -19.78
C VAL A 323 -15.09 21.37 -20.64
N ASP A 324 -15.92 22.21 -21.25
CA ASP A 324 -15.42 23.31 -22.08
C ASP A 324 -14.64 24.31 -21.20
N PRO A 325 -13.40 24.71 -21.56
CA PRO A 325 -12.65 25.70 -20.80
C PRO A 325 -13.39 27.03 -20.57
N ALA A 326 -14.35 27.40 -21.43
CA ALA A 326 -15.18 28.59 -21.23
C ALA A 326 -16.22 28.45 -20.08
N GLU A 327 -16.50 27.22 -19.65
CA GLU A 327 -17.39 26.93 -18.52
C GLU A 327 -16.63 26.93 -17.17
N LEU A 328 -15.31 26.72 -17.19
CA LEU A 328 -14.41 26.80 -16.02
C LEU A 328 -14.15 28.24 -15.59
#